data_AF-A0A927YK94-F1
#
_entry.id   AF-A0A927YK94-F1
#
_cell.length_a   1.000
_cell.length_b   1.000
_cell.length_c   1.000
_cell.angle_alpha   90.00
_cell.angle_beta   90.00
_cell.angle_gamma   90.00
#
_symmetry.space_group_name_H-M   'P 1'
#
loop_
_entity.id
_entity.type
_entity.pdbx_description
1 polymer ?
#
loop_
_entity_poly.entity_id
_entity_poly.type
_entity_poly.pdbx_seq_one_letter_code
_entity_poly.pdbx_strand_id
1 'polypeptide(L)'
;MQITDIRIRKIEKEGKMKAVVSVTIDEEFVIHDIKIIEGDKGLFIAMPSRRGSEGGYKDIAHPIRSTTREQMQNMILTKYKEEFPE
;
A
#
# COMPACT_ATOMS: atom_id res chain seq x y z
N MET A 1 -16.28 -1.13 -7.10
CA MET A 1 -14.83 -1.16 -6.94
C MET A 1 -14.45 -2.20 -5.91
N GLN A 2 -13.96 -3.32 -6.40
CA GLN A 2 -13.43 -4.44 -5.63
C GLN A 2 -11.93 -4.57 -5.92
N ILE A 3 -11.17 -4.90 -4.89
CA ILE A 3 -9.76 -5.29 -5.06
C ILE A 3 -9.75 -6.77 -5.42
N THR A 4 -9.31 -7.10 -6.62
CA THR A 4 -9.38 -8.44 -7.18
C THR A 4 -8.05 -9.18 -7.18
N ASP A 5 -6.92 -8.46 -7.16
CA ASP A 5 -5.60 -9.04 -6.91
C ASP A 5 -4.74 -8.09 -6.07
N ILE A 6 -3.84 -8.67 -5.28
CA ILE A 6 -2.85 -7.95 -4.48
C ILE A 6 -1.53 -8.69 -4.64
N ARG A 7 -0.49 -8.03 -5.12
CA ARG A 7 0.85 -8.62 -5.24
C ARG A 7 1.81 -7.89 -4.32
N ILE A 8 2.52 -8.65 -3.50
CA ILE A 8 3.40 -8.11 -2.47
C ILE A 8 4.83 -8.54 -2.75
N ARG A 9 5.75 -7.58 -2.70
CA ARG A 9 7.19 -7.82 -2.73
C ARG A 9 7.79 -7.35 -1.42
N LYS A 10 8.19 -8.29 -0.56
CA LYS A 10 8.87 -8.02 0.70
C LYS A 10 10.21 -7.32 0.46
N ILE A 11 10.57 -6.42 1.38
CA ILE A 11 11.86 -5.73 1.40
C ILE A 11 12.64 -6.26 2.58
N GLU A 12 13.78 -6.88 2.32
CA GLU A 12 14.63 -7.51 3.36
C GLU A 12 15.55 -6.52 4.08
N LYS A 13 15.65 -5.28 3.58
CA LYS A 13 16.51 -4.27 4.18
C LYS A 13 15.93 -3.76 5.49
N GLU A 14 16.81 -3.50 6.46
CA GLU A 14 16.44 -2.80 7.68
C GLU A 14 15.88 -1.41 7.35
N GLY A 15 14.76 -1.07 7.99
CA GLY A 15 14.09 0.20 7.80
C GLY A 15 12.58 0.12 8.04
N LYS A 16 11.94 1.29 7.91
CA LYS A 16 10.49 1.44 8.11
C LYS A 16 9.69 0.81 6.96
N MET A 17 10.22 0.74 5.74
CA MET A 17 9.50 0.14 4.61
C MET A 17 9.68 -1.37 4.59
N LYS A 18 8.58 -2.12 4.72
CA LYS A 18 8.57 -3.59 4.81
C LYS A 18 8.23 -4.28 3.49
N ALA A 19 7.42 -3.65 2.65
CA ALA A 19 7.04 -4.21 1.36
C ALA A 19 6.63 -3.12 0.36
N VAL A 20 6.70 -3.48 -0.92
CA VAL A 20 6.04 -2.76 -2.01
C VAL A 20 4.90 -3.63 -2.53
N VAL A 21 3.76 -3.00 -2.80
CA VAL A 21 2.48 -3.65 -3.10
C VAL A 21 1.94 -3.09 -4.41
N SER A 22 1.38 -3.97 -5.22
CA SER A 22 0.52 -3.62 -6.35
C SER A 22 -0.88 -4.16 -6.12
N VAL A 23 -1.90 -3.38 -6.44
CA VAL A 23 -3.30 -3.77 -6.28
C VAL A 23 -4.03 -3.67 -7.61
N THR A 24 -4.72 -4.74 -8.00
CA THR A 24 -5.64 -4.76 -9.13
C THR A 24 -7.06 -4.52 -8.64
N ILE A 25 -7.77 -3.64 -9.32
CA ILE A 25 -9.11 -3.20 -9.06
C ILE A 25 -10.00 -3.67 -10.20
N ASP A 26 -11.10 -4.32 -9.85
CA ASP A 26 -12.13 -4.81 -10.78
C ASP A 26 -11.57 -5.63 -11.96
N GLU A 27 -10.41 -6.29 -11.79
CA GLU A 27 -9.65 -7.01 -12.84
C GLU A 27 -9.18 -6.15 -14.02
N GLU A 28 -9.36 -4.84 -13.94
CA GLU A 28 -9.20 -3.92 -15.08
C GLU A 28 -8.11 -2.88 -14.86
N PHE A 29 -7.86 -2.48 -13.61
CA PHE A 29 -6.97 -1.36 -13.30
C PHE A 29 -5.96 -1.70 -12.21
N VAL A 30 -4.68 -1.41 -12.43
CA VAL A 30 -3.63 -1.67 -11.45
C VAL A 30 -3.02 -0.39 -10.90
N ILE A 31 -2.85 -0.34 -9.58
CA ILE A 31 -2.09 0.68 -8.88
C ILE A 31 -0.81 0.04 -8.35
N HIS A 32 0.34 0.52 -8.82
CA HIS A 32 1.66 0.12 -8.35
C HIS A 32 2.18 1.04 -7.24
N ASP A 33 3.31 0.65 -6.63
CA ASP A 33 4.08 1.44 -5.68
C ASP A 33 3.35 1.89 -4.40
N ILE A 34 2.34 1.12 -3.97
CA ILE A 34 1.83 1.19 -2.61
C ILE A 34 2.90 0.58 -1.68
N LYS A 35 3.14 1.16 -0.51
CA LYS A 35 4.17 0.69 0.42
C LYS A 35 3.53 0.25 1.72
N ILE A 36 4.02 -0.85 2.30
CA ILE A 36 3.75 -1.21 3.69
C ILE A 36 4.87 -0.61 4.53
N ILE A 37 4.49 0.25 5.48
CA ILE A 37 5.41 0.97 6.36
C ILE A 37 5.13 0.59 7.81
N GLU A 38 6.19 0.31 8.57
CA GLU A 38 6.17 0.20 10.02
C GLU A 38 6.37 1.58 10.64
N GLY A 39 5.35 2.06 11.34
CA GLY A 39 5.41 3.25 12.18
C GLY A 39 5.23 2.90 13.66
N ASP A 40 5.25 3.92 14.50
CA ASP A 40 5.23 3.76 15.96
C ASP A 40 3.93 3.11 16.49
N LYS A 41 2.85 3.15 15.70
CA LYS A 41 1.54 2.54 16.00
C LYS A 41 1.30 1.22 15.24
N GLY A 42 2.33 0.66 14.63
CA GLY A 42 2.27 -0.56 13.83
C GLY A 42 2.30 -0.31 12.32
N LEU A 43 1.93 -1.36 11.57
CA LEU A 43 1.96 -1.36 10.11
C LEU A 43 0.81 -0.53 9.52
N PHE A 44 1.12 0.25 8.48
CA PHE A 44 0.14 1.00 7.69
C PHE A 44 0.56 1.04 6.22
N ILE A 45 -0.37 1.41 5.33
CA ILE A 45 -0.06 1.58 3.91
C ILE A 45 0.19 3.06 3.57
N ALA A 46 1.22 3.30 2.75
CA ALA A 46 1.46 4.58 2.11
C ALA A 46 1.14 4.46 0.62
N MET A 47 0.34 5.39 0.10
CA MET A 47 -0.04 5.46 -1.30
C MET A 47 1.17 5.81 -2.19
N PRO A 48 1.14 5.47 -3.49
CA PRO A 48 2.15 5.93 -4.43
C PRO A 48 2.13 7.45 -4.49
N SER A 49 3.29 8.08 -4.31
CA SER A 49 3.42 9.52 -4.26
C SER A 49 4.60 10.00 -5.09
N ARG A 50 4.47 11.21 -5.65
CA ARG A 50 5.51 11.88 -6.42
C ARG A 50 5.92 13.16 -5.71
N ARG A 51 7.21 13.47 -5.76
CA ARG A 51 7.73 14.77 -5.34
C ARG A 51 7.36 15.83 -6.37
N GLY A 52 6.68 16.89 -5.95
CA GLY A 52 6.37 18.05 -6.76
C GLY A 52 7.57 18.99 -6.91
N SER A 53 7.46 19.95 -7.83
CA SER A 53 8.47 21.00 -8.06
C SER A 53 8.74 21.83 -6.80
N GLU A 54 7.71 22.08 -6.00
CA GLU A 54 7.76 22.83 -4.74
C GLU A 54 8.29 22.01 -3.55
N GLY A 55 8.87 20.82 -3.79
CA GLY A 55 9.51 19.99 -2.77
C GLY A 55 8.60 19.11 -1.93
N GLY A 56 7.28 19.33 -1.94
CA GLY A 56 6.29 18.48 -1.27
C GLY A 56 6.00 17.16 -1.99
N TYR A 57 5.41 16.18 -1.28
CA TYR A 57 4.92 14.93 -1.87
C TYR A 57 3.40 14.99 -2.03
N LYS A 58 2.92 14.49 -3.16
CA LYS A 58 1.49 14.32 -3.42
C LYS A 58 1.22 12.89 -3.85
N ASP A 59 0.19 12.29 -3.26
CA ASP A 59 -0.30 10.98 -3.68
C ASP A 59 -0.74 11.05 -5.15
N ILE A 60 -0.20 10.15 -5.97
CA ILE A 60 -0.57 9.96 -7.37
C ILE A 60 -1.94 9.30 -7.46
N ALA A 61 -2.19 8.31 -6.59
CA ALA A 61 -3.47 7.63 -6.46
C ALA A 61 -3.82 7.53 -4.98
N HIS A 62 -5.05 7.85 -4.62
CA HIS A 62 -5.53 7.70 -3.25
C HIS A 62 -7.06 7.49 -3.23
N PRO A 63 -7.57 6.66 -2.31
CA PRO A 63 -9.01 6.58 -2.07
C PRO A 63 -9.53 7.91 -1.50
N ILE A 64 -10.69 8.34 -2.01
CA ILE A 64 -11.37 9.58 -1.58
C ILE A 64 -12.06 9.40 -0.22
N ARG A 65 -12.60 8.20 0.04
CA ARG A 65 -13.35 7.90 1.27
C ARG A 65 -12.46 7.17 2.28
N SER A 66 -12.60 7.52 3.55
CA SER A 66 -11.88 6.87 4.66
C SER A 66 -12.20 5.38 4.74
N THR A 67 -13.47 5.00 4.55
CA THR A 67 -13.91 3.60 4.54
C THR A 67 -13.18 2.77 3.49
N THR A 68 -13.03 3.30 2.28
CA THR A 68 -12.27 2.63 1.20
C THR A 68 -10.79 2.51 1.55
N ARG A 69 -10.21 3.53 2.20
CA ARG A 69 -8.82 3.50 2.69
C ARG A 69 -8.64 2.39 3.73
N GLU A 70 -9.54 2.30 4.70
CA GLU A 70 -9.51 1.29 5.75
C GLU A 70 -9.67 -0.13 5.18
N GLN A 71 -10.62 -0.33 4.27
CA GLN A 71 -10.81 -1.61 3.58
C GLN A 71 -9.54 -2.04 2.82
N MET A 72 -8.97 -1.13 2.01
CA MET A 72 -7.75 -1.40 1.26
C MET A 72 -6.57 -1.73 2.19
N GLN A 73 -6.40 -0.98 3.28
CA GLN A 73 -5.34 -1.23 4.26
C GLN A 73 -5.50 -2.61 4.90
N ASN A 74 -6.71 -2.95 5.36
CA ASN A 74 -6.95 -4.23 6.01
C ASN A 74 -6.69 -5.40 5.06
N MET A 75 -7.15 -5.32 3.80
CA MET A 75 -6.90 -6.38 2.80
C MET A 75 -5.40 -6.56 2.52
N ILE A 76 -4.66 -5.47 2.30
CA ILE A 76 -3.22 -5.52 2.02
C ILE A 76 -2.44 -6.07 3.22
N LEU A 77 -2.72 -5.58 4.43
CA LEU A 77 -2.00 -6.00 5.64
C LEU A 77 -2.34 -7.44 6.04
N THR A 78 -3.57 -7.89 5.79
CA THR A 78 -3.96 -9.30 6.01
C THR A 78 -3.16 -10.20 5.08
N LYS A 79 -3.18 -9.93 3.76
CA LYS A 79 -2.40 -10.73 2.80
C LYS A 79 -0.91 -10.70 3.10
N TYR A 80 -0.35 -9.55 3.51
CA TYR A 80 1.05 -9.45 3.92
C TYR A 80 1.40 -10.40 5.06
N LYS A 81 0.55 -10.46 6.10
CA LYS A 81 0.78 -11.34 7.26
C LYS A 81 0.61 -12.82 6.91
N GLU A 82 -0.30 -13.14 5.99
CA GLU A 82 -0.50 -14.51 5.50
C GLU A 82 0.68 -15.01 4.66
N GLU A 83 1.21 -14.18 3.76
CA GLU A 83 2.36 -14.54 2.91
C GLU A 83 3.69 -14.53 3.68
N PHE A 84 3.80 -13.68 4.70
CA PHE A 84 5.04 -13.48 5.46
C PHE A 84 4.76 -13.51 6.98
N PRO A 85 4.38 -14.67 7.53
CA PRO A 85 4.28 -14.84 8.98
C PRO A 85 5.64 -14.59 9.65
N GLU A 86 5.61 -14.18 10.92
CA GLU A 86 6.80 -13.97 11.75
C GLU A 86 7.59 -15.27 11.99
#